data_AF-A0A7X3WEC6-F1
#
_entry.id   AF-A0A7X3WEC6-F1
#
_cell.length_a   1.000
_cell.length_b   1.000
_cell.length_c   1.000
_cell.angle_alpha   90.00
_cell.angle_beta   90.00
_cell.angle_gamma   90.00
#
_symmetry.space_group_name_H-M   'P 1'
#
loop_
_entity.id
_entity.type
_entity.pdbx_description
1 polymer ?
#
loop_
_entity_poly.entity_id
_entity_poly.type
_entity_poly.pdbx_seq_one_letter_code
_entity_poly.pdbx_strand_id
1 'polypeptide(L)' 'MKVLNGHTEAITRLVFSHDGRTLASGSKDGTILLWDWEKVVNSE' A
#
# COMPACT_ATOMS: atom_id res chain seq x y z
N MET A 1 6.99 -7.85 -10.89
CA MET A 1 7.28 -6.72 -9.98
C MET A 1 6.35 -5.57 -10.34
N LYS A 2 5.50 -5.11 -9.42
CA LYS A 2 4.61 -3.95 -9.63
C LYS A 2 5.12 -2.81 -8.76
N VAL A 3 5.27 -1.62 -9.34
CA VAL A 3 5.66 -0.41 -8.61
C VAL A 3 4.39 0.33 -8.18
N LEU A 4 4.32 0.69 -6.90
CA LEU A 4 3.23 1.50 -6.34
C LEU A 4 3.68 2.97 -6.34
N ASN A 5 3.20 3.72 -7.33
CA ASN A 5 3.50 5.15 -7.44
C ASN A 5 2.43 5.94 -6.68
N GLY A 6 2.85 6.88 -5.84
CA GLY A 6 1.92 7.74 -5.10
C GLY A 6 2.63 8.74 -4.19
N HIS A 7 3.61 8.26 -3.41
CA HIS A 7 4.41 9.14 -2.58
C HIS A 7 5.32 10.04 -3.43
N THR A 8 5.37 11.32 -3.07
CA THR A 8 6.20 12.33 -3.74
C THR A 8 7.55 12.52 -3.04
N GLU A 9 7.68 11.99 -1.83
CA GLU A 9 8.92 11.99 -1.05
C GLU A 9 9.25 10.59 -0.50
N ALA A 10 10.34 10.50 0.28
CA ALA A 10 10.84 9.25 0.83
C ALA A 10 9.81 8.57 1.75
N ILE A 11 9.55 7.29 1.48
CA ILE A 11 8.83 6.40 2.38
C ILE A 11 9.69 6.18 3.62
N THR A 12 9.10 6.42 4.80
CA THR A 12 9.79 6.29 6.10
C THR A 12 9.29 5.12 6.93
N ARG A 13 8.09 4.59 6.63
CA ARG A 13 7.44 3.50 7.34
C ARG A 13 6.64 2.62 6.37
N LEU A 14 6.66 1.32 6.61
CA LEU A 14 5.90 0.30 5.88
C LEU A 14 5.37 -0.73 6.86
N VAL A 15 4.07 -1.01 6.82
CA VAL A 15 3.42 -2.04 7.65
C VAL A 15 2.38 -2.82 6.85
N PHE A 16 2.33 -4.12 7.07
CA PHE A 16 1.27 -4.98 6.53
C PHE A 16 0.20 -5.22 7.59
N SER A 17 -1.05 -5.32 7.17
CA SER A 17 -2.12 -5.86 8.00
C SER A 17 -1.82 -7.33 8.35
N HIS A 18 -2.38 -7.81 9.46
CA HIS A 18 -2.14 -9.18 9.93
C HIS A 18 -2.66 -10.25 8.94
N ASP A 19 -3.76 -9.96 8.24
CA ASP A 19 -4.31 -10.81 7.17
C ASP A 19 -3.55 -10.68 5.84
N GLY A 20 -2.53 -9.83 5.82
CA GLY A 20 -1.70 -9.51 4.68
C GLY A 20 -2.35 -8.55 3.69
N ARG A 21 -3.69 -8.41 3.64
CA ARG A 21 -4.49 -7.81 2.53
C ARG A 21 -4.25 -6.33 2.27
N THR A 22 -3.76 -5.62 3.27
CA THR A 22 -3.52 -4.18 3.18
C THR A 22 -2.07 -3.88 3.53
N LEU A 23 -1.44 -3.05 2.71
CA LEU A 23 -0.17 -2.42 3.00
C LEU A 23 -0.42 -0.95 3.30
N ALA A 24 0.13 -0.45 4.40
CA ALA A 24 0.19 0.98 4.67
C ALA A 24 1.63 1.48 4.50
N SER A 25 1.78 2.56 3.73
CA SER A 25 3.06 3.27 3.56
C SER A 25 2.93 4.71 4.07
N GLY A 26 3.88 5.13 4.92
CA GLY A 26 3.99 6.49 5.42
C GLY A 26 5.22 7.19 4.84
N SER A 27 5.08 8.45 4.45
CA SER A 27 6.12 9.21 3.73
C SER A 27 6.40 10.57 4.37
N LYS A 28 7.55 11.15 4.01
CA LYS A 28 7.89 12.53 4.37
C LYS A 28 7.00 13.59 3.70
N ASP A 29 6.28 13.20 2.65
CA ASP A 29 5.27 14.05 1.99
C ASP A 29 4.04 14.37 2.88
N GLY A 30 4.01 13.86 4.11
CA GLY A 30 2.95 14.11 5.08
C GLY A 30 1.74 13.19 4.93
N THR A 31 1.79 12.19 4.05
CA THR A 31 0.67 11.29 3.78
C THR A 31 0.93 9.85 4.24
N ILE A 32 -0.18 9.15 4.44
CA ILE A 32 -0.22 7.69 4.57
C ILE A 32 -1.08 7.18 3.41
N LEU A 33 -0.55 6.26 2.62
CA LEU A 33 -1.28 5.58 1.55
C LEU A 33 -1.59 4.14 1.98
N LEU A 34 -2.84 3.73 1.75
CA LEU A 34 -3.31 2.35 1.95
C LEU A 34 -3.43 1.67 0.58
N TRP A 35 -2.85 0.49 0.48
CA TRP A 35 -2.86 -0.33 -0.72
C TRP A 35 -3.57 -1.64 -0.39
N ASP A 36 -4.75 -1.81 -0.97
CA ASP A 36 -5.48 -3.07 -0.91
C ASP A 36 -5.06 -3.97 -2.08
N TRP A 37 -4.80 -5.25 -1.81
CA TRP A 37 -4.62 -6.27 -2.83
C TRP A 37 -5.71 -7.33 -2.73
N GLU A 38 -6.97 -6.93 -2.69
CA GLU A 38 -8.05 -7.88 -2.92
C GLU A 38 -7.81 -8.57 -4.27
N LYS A 39 -7.63 -9.90 -4.26
CA LYS A 39 -7.72 -10.68 -5.50
C LYS A 39 -9.09 -10.34 -6.08
N VAL A 40 -9.12 -9.84 -7.30
CA VAL A 40 -10.28 -9.97 -8.20
C VAL A 40 -10.48 -11.47 -8.44
N VAL A 41 -10.98 -12.18 -7.44
CA VAL A 41 -11.61 -13.49 -7.55
C VAL A 41 -13.04 -13.20 -7.16
N ASN A 42 -13.79 -12.79 -8.18
CA ASN A 42 -15.17 -13.13 -8.44
C ASN A 42 -15.46 -12.63 -9.86
N SER A 43 -14.88 -13.34 -10.82
CA SER A 43 -15.45 -13.43 -12.16
C SER A 43 -16.42 -14.60 -12.15
N GLU A 44 -17.66 -14.37 -11.73
CA GLU A 44 -18.87 -15.07 -12.19
C GLU A 44 -20.05 -14.09 -12.12
#